data_AF-A0A955HQM4-F1
#
_entry.id   AF-A0A955HQM4-F1
#
_cell.length_a   1.000
_cell.length_b   1.000
_cell.length_c   1.000
_cell.angle_alpha   90.00
_cell.angle_beta   90.00
_cell.angle_gamma   90.00
#
_symmetry.space_group_name_H-M   'P 1'
#
loop_
_entity.id
_entity.type
_entity.pdbx_description
1 polymer ?
#
loop_
_entity_poly.entity_id
_entity_poly.type
_entity_poly.pdbx_seq_one_letter_code
_entity_poly.pdbx_strand_id
1 'polypeptide(L)'
;MPTTTKKSGPKKKSAAKKTTTKKTTRKKVGERELVYASNGESFWVSDGRILNSLLALHDTLNEIEKETFGNHVNSQKNDFADWVESVLCDADCAADLRKAKTAKGAKTVVVRHLKFYRL
;
A
#
# COMPACT_ATOMS: atom_id res chain seq x y z
N MET A 1 30.88 -41.39 -33.47
CA MET A 1 30.22 -41.28 -32.15
C MET A 1 29.95 -39.79 -31.86
N PRO A 2 28.90 -39.43 -31.11
CA PRO A 2 27.78 -38.59 -31.60
C PRO A 2 27.86 -37.05 -31.36
N THR A 3 27.23 -36.31 -32.28
CA THR A 3 26.30 -35.14 -32.17
C THR A 3 26.57 -33.87 -31.32
N THR A 4 26.75 -32.73 -32.02
CA THR A 4 25.96 -31.46 -32.00
C THR A 4 25.71 -30.58 -30.72
N THR A 5 26.00 -29.26 -30.89
CA THR A 5 25.15 -28.06 -30.57
C THR A 5 25.27 -27.29 -29.21
N LYS A 6 25.81 -26.06 -29.32
CA LYS A 6 25.31 -24.71 -28.91
C LYS A 6 24.33 -24.57 -27.72
N LYS A 7 24.60 -23.60 -26.80
CA LYS A 7 23.66 -22.71 -26.04
C LYS A 7 24.41 -22.03 -24.88
N SER A 8 24.10 -20.87 -24.28
CA SER A 8 23.40 -19.59 -24.61
C SER A 8 23.18 -18.83 -23.27
N GLY A 9 23.52 -17.53 -23.20
CA GLY A 9 22.76 -16.49 -22.45
C GLY A 9 22.78 -16.40 -20.90
N PRO A 10 22.31 -15.27 -20.30
CA PRO A 10 22.79 -14.71 -19.02
C PRO A 10 21.77 -14.63 -17.84
N LYS A 11 22.26 -14.22 -16.65
CA LYS A 11 21.60 -13.74 -15.39
C LYS A 11 20.04 -13.77 -15.32
N LYS A 12 19.47 -14.34 -14.23
CA LYS A 12 18.24 -13.86 -13.51
C LYS A 12 17.87 -14.73 -12.29
N LYS A 13 17.74 -14.09 -11.10
CA LYS A 13 16.52 -13.82 -10.31
C LYS A 13 15.92 -15.00 -9.55
N SER A 14 16.08 -14.96 -8.24
CA SER A 14 15.48 -15.85 -7.26
C SER A 14 14.07 -15.40 -6.85
N ALA A 15 13.22 -16.41 -6.67
CA ALA A 15 12.02 -16.47 -5.84
C ALA A 15 10.79 -15.63 -6.25
N ALA A 16 9.91 -16.30 -6.99
CA ALA A 16 8.50 -15.97 -7.13
C ALA A 16 7.74 -16.17 -5.81
N LYS A 17 6.98 -15.15 -5.38
CA LYS A 17 5.82 -15.33 -4.52
C LYS A 17 4.59 -14.90 -5.31
N LYS A 18 3.79 -15.90 -5.73
CA LYS A 18 2.45 -15.72 -6.30
C LYS A 18 1.55 -15.12 -5.24
N THR A 19 0.94 -13.97 -5.52
CA THR A 19 -0.33 -13.56 -4.92
C THR A 19 -1.28 -13.16 -6.03
N THR A 20 -2.22 -14.07 -6.28
CA THR A 20 -3.48 -13.88 -6.98
C THR A 20 -4.20 -12.64 -6.45
N THR A 21 -4.38 -11.60 -7.27
CA THR A 21 -5.34 -10.53 -6.97
C THR A 21 -6.56 -10.68 -7.85
N LYS A 22 -7.59 -11.24 -7.20
CA LYS A 22 -8.97 -11.38 -7.65
C LYS A 22 -9.50 -10.01 -8.08
N LYS A 23 -10.14 -9.97 -9.25
CA LYS A 23 -10.84 -8.81 -9.81
C LYS A 23 -12.07 -8.54 -8.93
N THR A 24 -11.96 -7.65 -7.94
CA THR A 24 -13.10 -7.29 -7.08
C THR A 24 -13.79 -6.06 -7.67
N THR A 25 -15.01 -6.30 -8.13
CA THR A 25 -16.00 -5.32 -8.58
C THR A 25 -16.08 -4.12 -7.64
N ARG A 26 -15.89 -2.94 -8.23
CA ARG A 26 -16.04 -1.60 -7.66
C ARG A 26 -17.44 -1.42 -7.09
N LYS A 27 -17.65 -1.75 -5.82
CA LYS A 27 -18.92 -1.51 -5.11
C LYS A 27 -18.96 -0.02 -4.79
N LYS A 28 -19.97 0.68 -5.30
CA LYS A 28 -20.23 2.11 -5.05
C LYS A 28 -20.38 2.28 -3.53
N VAL A 29 -19.40 2.90 -2.90
CA VAL A 29 -19.37 3.10 -1.45
C VAL A 29 -20.18 4.34 -1.13
N GLY A 30 -21.37 4.14 -0.59
CA GLY A 30 -22.11 5.20 0.13
C GLY A 30 -21.34 5.61 1.38
N GLU A 31 -21.48 6.88 1.76
CA GLU A 31 -20.88 7.56 2.94
C GLU A 31 -20.43 6.58 4.03
N ARG A 32 -19.15 6.20 4.00
CA ARG A 32 -18.57 5.37 5.07
C ARG A 32 -18.19 6.26 6.23
N GLU A 33 -18.38 5.76 7.45
CA GLU A 33 -17.82 6.40 8.63
C GLU A 33 -16.31 6.14 8.67
N LEU A 34 -15.55 7.13 9.13
CA LEU A 34 -14.10 6.99 9.22
C LEU A 34 -13.76 5.92 10.27
N VAL A 35 -13.10 4.85 9.84
CA VAL A 35 -12.66 3.81 10.76
C VAL A 35 -11.42 4.30 11.52
N TYR A 36 -11.44 4.11 12.83
CA TYR A 36 -10.30 4.35 13.71
C TYR A 36 -9.77 3.01 14.21
N ALA A 37 -8.49 2.75 13.95
CA ALA A 37 -7.73 1.67 14.53
C ALA A 37 -7.61 1.87 16.05
N SER A 38 -7.80 0.79 16.80
CA SER A 38 -7.49 0.77 18.23
C SER A 38 -5.98 0.87 18.46
N ASN A 39 -5.55 1.24 19.67
CA ASN A 39 -4.12 1.38 20.00
C ASN A 39 -3.26 0.14 19.64
N GLY A 40 -3.83 -1.06 19.67
CA GLY A 40 -3.14 -2.31 19.30
C GLY A 40 -3.00 -2.54 17.79
N GLU A 41 -3.85 -1.93 16.98
CA GLU A 41 -3.84 -2.05 15.51
C GLU A 41 -3.33 -0.78 14.81
N SER A 42 -2.84 0.18 15.61
CA SER A 42 -2.25 1.39 15.07
C SER A 42 -0.93 1.08 14.37
N PHE A 43 -0.65 1.76 13.27
CA PHE A 43 0.59 1.54 12.52
C PHE A 43 1.69 2.47 13.03
N TRP A 44 2.85 1.88 13.34
CA TRP A 44 4.00 2.59 13.87
C TRP A 44 4.97 2.90 12.74
N VAL A 45 5.12 4.19 12.44
CA VAL A 45 6.06 4.66 11.44
C VAL A 45 7.44 4.75 12.09
N SER A 46 8.48 4.46 11.32
CA SER A 46 9.89 4.58 11.75
C SER A 46 10.29 5.97 12.25
N ASP A 47 9.48 6.98 11.94
CA ASP A 47 9.60 8.37 12.43
C ASP A 47 9.17 8.53 13.91
N GLY A 48 8.56 7.49 14.50
CA GLY A 48 7.95 7.55 15.84
C GLY A 48 6.48 7.97 15.85
N ARG A 49 5.88 8.19 14.67
CA ARG A 49 4.47 8.54 14.54
C ARG A 49 3.57 7.31 14.57
N ILE A 50 2.41 7.46 15.21
CA ILE A 50 1.40 6.41 15.32
C ILE A 50 0.19 6.78 14.47
N LEU A 51 -0.15 5.91 13.53
CA LEU A 51 -1.28 6.04 12.65
C LEU A 51 -2.46 5.26 13.22
N ASN A 52 -3.49 5.97 13.64
CA ASN A 52 -4.74 5.38 14.14
C ASN A 52 -5.87 5.43 13.10
N SER A 53 -5.75 6.21 12.04
CA SER A 53 -6.85 6.42 11.09
C SER A 53 -6.33 6.84 9.73
N LEU A 54 -7.22 6.84 8.74
CA LEU A 54 -6.91 7.34 7.41
C LEU A 54 -6.53 8.84 7.43
N LEU A 55 -7.08 9.62 8.37
CA LEU A 55 -6.70 11.02 8.61
C LEU A 55 -5.27 11.13 9.12
N ALA A 56 -4.88 10.31 10.11
CA ALA A 56 -3.51 10.29 10.61
C ALA A 56 -2.52 9.90 9.51
N LEU A 57 -2.92 8.97 8.62
CA LEU A 57 -2.13 8.59 7.45
C LEU A 57 -2.00 9.75 6.47
N HIS A 58 -3.07 10.48 6.20
CA HIS A 58 -3.02 11.68 5.36
C HIS A 58 -2.03 12.72 5.89
N ASP A 59 -2.11 13.02 7.19
CA ASP A 59 -1.28 14.02 7.85
C ASP A 59 0.20 13.58 7.85
N THR A 60 0.44 12.31 8.20
CA THR A 60 1.77 11.72 8.13
C THR A 60 2.31 11.73 6.71
N LEU A 61 1.52 11.37 5.69
CA LEU A 61 1.97 11.42 4.28
C LEU A 61 2.27 12.85 3.79
N ASN A 62 1.74 13.88 4.46
CA ASN A 62 2.03 15.27 4.16
C ASN A 62 3.38 15.71 4.72
N GLU A 63 3.76 15.22 5.90
CA GLU A 63 4.99 15.63 6.60
C GLU A 63 6.14 14.63 6.44
N ILE A 64 5.85 13.37 6.13
CA ILE A 64 6.85 12.30 6.07
C ILE A 64 7.89 12.58 4.99
N GLU A 65 9.14 12.34 5.35
CA GLU A 65 10.24 12.44 4.40
C GLU A 65 10.25 11.27 3.42
N LYS A 66 10.85 11.49 2.24
CA LYS A 66 10.92 10.46 1.20
C LYS A 66 11.73 9.24 1.65
N GLU A 67 12.77 9.41 2.47
CA GLU A 67 13.57 8.30 3.00
C GLU A 67 12.73 7.44 3.94
N THR A 68 12.06 8.04 4.93
CA THR A 68 11.15 7.34 5.83
C THR A 68 10.02 6.64 5.07
N PHE A 69 9.42 7.28 4.08
CA PHE A 69 8.40 6.66 3.24
C PHE A 69 8.95 5.45 2.46
N GLY A 70 10.19 5.54 1.96
CA GLY A 70 10.86 4.46 1.23
C GLY A 70 11.12 3.20 2.05
N ASN A 71 11.23 3.34 3.39
CA ASN A 71 11.39 2.20 4.28
C ASN A 71 10.12 1.33 4.38
N HIS A 72 8.94 1.94 4.24
CA HIS A 72 7.63 1.27 4.29
C HIS A 72 7.04 0.97 2.91
N VAL A 73 7.37 1.79 1.92
CA VAL A 73 6.89 1.64 0.55
C VAL A 73 8.07 1.44 -0.37
N ASN A 74 8.20 0.21 -0.86
CA ASN A 74 9.20 -0.14 -1.86
C ASN A 74 8.53 -0.64 -3.15
N SER A 75 9.33 -1.00 -4.15
CA SER A 75 8.79 -1.46 -5.44
C SER A 75 8.03 -2.79 -5.37
N GLN A 76 8.08 -3.49 -4.25
CA GLN A 76 7.52 -4.83 -4.04
C GLN A 76 6.40 -4.85 -2.98
N LYS A 77 6.45 -3.98 -1.96
CA LYS A 77 5.53 -3.92 -0.82
C LYS A 77 5.13 -2.48 -0.50
N ASN A 78 3.93 -2.33 0.03
CA ASN A 78 3.44 -1.08 0.58
C ASN A 78 2.74 -1.40 1.91
N ASP A 79 3.49 -1.26 3.01
CA ASP A 79 3.00 -1.64 4.34
C ASP A 79 1.78 -0.79 4.76
N PHE A 80 1.68 0.46 4.29
CA PHE A 80 0.50 1.30 4.53
C PHE A 80 -0.76 0.73 3.88
N ALA A 81 -0.64 0.16 2.68
CA ALA A 81 -1.79 -0.37 1.99
C ALA A 81 -2.31 -1.66 2.65
N ASP A 82 -1.40 -2.53 3.09
CA ASP A 82 -1.76 -3.74 3.84
C ASP A 82 -2.41 -3.39 5.19
N TRP A 83 -1.93 -2.33 5.85
CA TRP A 83 -2.57 -1.80 7.06
C TRP A 83 -3.97 -1.25 6.80
N VAL A 84 -4.16 -0.41 5.77
CA VAL A 84 -5.47 0.14 5.40
C VAL A 84 -6.46 -0.98 5.02
N GLU A 85 -6.00 -2.02 4.33
CA GLU A 85 -6.83 -3.17 3.96
C GLU A 85 -7.20 -4.03 5.17
N SER A 86 -6.26 -4.27 6.09
CA SER A 86 -6.45 -5.20 7.21
C SER A 86 -7.16 -4.56 8.40
N VAL A 87 -6.79 -3.31 8.75
CA VAL A 87 -7.26 -2.62 9.95
C VAL A 87 -8.45 -1.72 9.65
N LEU A 88 -8.37 -0.92 8.58
CA LEU A 88 -9.47 -0.04 8.18
C LEU A 88 -10.51 -0.77 7.30
N CYS A 89 -10.24 -2.02 6.95
CA CYS A 89 -11.06 -2.86 6.07
C CYS A 89 -11.40 -2.16 4.73
N ASP A 90 -10.52 -1.27 4.24
CA ASP A 90 -10.71 -0.50 3.02
C ASP A 90 -9.80 -0.98 1.89
N ALA A 91 -10.24 -2.06 1.24
CA ALA A 91 -9.53 -2.64 0.11
C ALA A 91 -9.46 -1.73 -1.13
N ASP A 92 -10.41 -0.79 -1.32
CA ASP A 92 -10.41 0.10 -2.49
C ASP A 92 -9.32 1.18 -2.31
N CYS A 93 -9.28 1.81 -1.12
CA CYS A 93 -8.21 2.73 -0.77
C CYS A 93 -6.85 2.04 -0.81
N ALA A 94 -6.73 0.85 -0.21
CA ALA A 94 -5.49 0.07 -0.23
C ALA A 94 -5.03 -0.26 -1.65
N ALA A 95 -5.94 -0.68 -2.54
CA ALA A 95 -5.58 -1.00 -3.92
C ALA A 95 -5.05 0.21 -4.70
N ASP A 96 -5.62 1.41 -4.49
CA ASP A 96 -5.08 2.63 -5.07
C ASP A 96 -3.79 3.09 -4.38
N LEU A 97 -3.66 2.87 -3.07
CA LEU A 97 -2.44 3.18 -2.31
C LEU A 97 -1.26 2.30 -2.77
N ARG A 98 -1.49 1.02 -3.10
CA ARG A 98 -0.47 0.12 -3.66
C ARG A 98 0.07 0.63 -5.01
N LYS A 99 -0.71 1.37 -5.78
CA LYS A 99 -0.25 2.00 -7.04
C LYS A 99 0.61 3.24 -6.77
N ALA A 100 0.40 3.90 -5.63
CA ALA A 100 1.18 5.05 -5.23
C ALA A 100 2.55 4.63 -4.69
N LYS A 101 3.60 5.03 -5.41
CA LYS A 101 5.01 4.77 -5.02
C LYS A 101 5.69 5.99 -4.41
N THR A 102 4.93 7.05 -4.16
CA THR A 102 5.42 8.32 -3.63
C THR A 102 4.47 8.80 -2.54
N ALA A 103 5.02 9.48 -1.53
CA ALA A 103 4.23 10.07 -0.44
C ALA A 103 3.12 10.98 -0.98
N LYS A 104 3.45 11.85 -1.96
CA LYS A 104 2.46 12.69 -2.65
C LYS A 104 1.36 11.89 -3.33
N GLY A 105 1.70 10.81 -4.05
CA GLY A 105 0.70 9.97 -4.71
C GLY A 105 -0.22 9.29 -3.70
N ALA A 106 0.35 8.77 -2.61
CA ALA A 106 -0.40 8.13 -1.54
C ALA A 106 -1.34 9.15 -0.87
N LYS A 107 -0.86 10.37 -0.60
CA LYS A 107 -1.66 11.47 -0.09
C LYS A 107 -2.84 11.78 -1.00
N THR A 108 -2.63 11.90 -2.31
CA THR A 108 -3.73 12.17 -3.26
C THR A 108 -4.78 11.06 -3.25
N VAL A 109 -4.36 9.80 -3.16
CA VAL A 109 -5.29 8.66 -3.04
C VAL A 109 -6.11 8.77 -1.77
N VAL A 110 -5.46 9.03 -0.63
CA VAL A 110 -6.14 9.18 0.67
C VAL A 110 -7.11 10.36 0.64
N VAL A 111 -6.72 11.54 0.16
CA VAL A 111 -7.60 12.72 0.03
C VAL A 111 -8.82 12.41 -0.84
N ARG A 112 -8.59 11.69 -1.95
CA ARG A 112 -9.70 11.28 -2.83
C ARG A 112 -10.65 10.34 -2.10
N HIS A 113 -10.13 9.40 -1.32
CA HIS A 113 -10.93 8.47 -0.54
C HIS A 113 -11.67 9.17 0.60
N LEU A 114 -11.03 10.10 1.30
CA LEU A 114 -11.63 10.93 2.37
C LEU A 114 -12.91 11.65 1.94
N LYS A 115 -13.08 11.99 0.64
CA LYS A 115 -14.33 12.56 0.12
C LYS A 115 -15.54 11.62 0.15
N PHE A 116 -15.29 10.31 0.19
CA PHE A 116 -16.35 9.30 0.33
C PHE A 116 -16.66 8.99 1.79
N TYR A 117 -15.86 9.52 2.72
CA TYR A 117 -16.11 9.41 4.14
C TYR A 117 -16.91 10.61 4.63
N ARG A 118 -17.86 10.35 5.54
CA ARG A 118 -18.57 11.42 6.25
C ARG A 118 -17.68 11.85 7.42
N LEU A 119 -17.04 13.01 7.26
CA LEU A 119 -16.18 13.67 8.25
C LEU A 119 -17.00 14.56 9.19
#